data_AF-A0A7C7JU87-F1
#
_entry.id   AF-A0A7C7JU87-F1
#
_cell.length_a   1.000
_cell.length_b   1.000
_cell.length_c   1.000
_cell.angle_alpha   90.00
_cell.angle_beta   90.00
_cell.angle_gamma   90.00
#
_symmetry.space_group_name_H-M   'P 1'
#
loop_
_entity.id
_entity.type
_entity.pdbx_description
1 polymer ?
#
loop_
_entity_poly.entity_id
_entity_poly.type
_entity_poly.pdbx_seq_one_letter_code
_entity_poly.pdbx_strand_id
1 'polypeptide(L)'
;DGTDSFDSQANQNLAGELSGKLLLIYGTLDDNVHPNATIMLIDELIEHNKDFDLLVMPNRNHGFANEPYVIRRTWDYFVMHLQGRTTPNQFRIIQPGD
;
A
#
# COMPACT_ATOMS: atom_id res chain seq x y z
N ASP A 1 -26.20 10.75 16.74
CA ASP A 1 -27.34 9.99 16.17
C ASP A 1 -27.10 8.47 16.16
N GLY A 2 -26.03 7.96 16.80
CA GLY A 2 -25.78 6.51 16.86
C GLY A 2 -25.30 5.90 15.54
N THR A 3 -24.86 6.71 14.58
CA THR A 3 -24.47 6.28 13.23
C THR A 3 -22.97 6.04 13.04
N ASP A 4 -22.15 6.22 14.09
CA ASP A 4 -20.71 5.90 14.09
C ASP A 4 -20.51 4.38 14.19
N SER A 5 -20.74 3.69 13.07
CA SER A 5 -20.40 2.28 12.87
C SER A 5 -18.96 2.19 12.35
N PHE A 6 -18.28 1.09 12.71
CA PHE A 6 -17.01 0.66 12.08
C PHE A 6 -17.08 0.70 10.54
N ASP A 7 -18.28 0.55 9.97
CA ASP A 7 -18.52 0.65 8.52
C ASP A 7 -18.14 2.02 7.96
N SER A 8 -18.49 3.12 8.65
CA SER A 8 -18.21 4.48 8.16
C SER A 8 -16.71 4.80 8.08
N GLN A 9 -15.88 4.06 8.81
CA GLN A 9 -14.43 4.21 8.87
C GLN A 9 -13.70 3.26 7.92
N ALA A 10 -14.44 2.41 7.19
CA ALA A 10 -13.85 1.42 6.31
C ALA A 10 -13.41 2.09 4.99
N ASN A 11 -12.11 2.03 4.68
CA ASN A 11 -11.52 2.75 3.55
C ASN A 11 -12.17 2.45 2.20
N GLN A 12 -12.67 1.22 2.00
CA GLN A 12 -13.29 0.83 0.74
C GLN A 12 -14.55 1.67 0.44
N ASN A 13 -15.26 2.14 1.47
CA ASN A 13 -16.43 3.02 1.31
C ASN A 13 -16.07 4.43 0.82
N LEU A 14 -14.78 4.81 0.88
CA LEU A 14 -14.26 6.09 0.43
C LEU A 14 -13.44 5.97 -0.87
N ALA A 15 -13.37 4.78 -1.49
CA ALA A 15 -12.52 4.52 -2.65
C ALA A 15 -12.82 5.48 -3.83
N GLY A 16 -14.10 5.80 -4.06
CA GLY A 16 -14.54 6.76 -5.08
C GLY A 16 -14.01 8.19 -4.89
N GLU A 17 -13.56 8.53 -3.67
CA GLU A 17 -13.00 9.85 -3.35
C GLU A 17 -11.49 9.93 -3.57
N LEU A 18 -10.84 8.84 -4.00
CA LEU A 18 -9.39 8.84 -4.22
C LEU A 18 -9.00 9.93 -5.22
N SER A 19 -8.07 10.78 -4.77
CA SER A 19 -7.38 11.80 -5.55
C SER A 19 -5.88 11.70 -5.33
N GLY A 20 -5.10 11.88 -6.39
CA GLY A 20 -3.64 11.74 -6.34
C GLY A 20 -3.16 10.32 -6.66
N LYS A 21 -2.06 9.92 -6.01
CA LYS A 21 -1.35 8.65 -6.27
C LYS A 21 -1.40 7.77 -5.02
N LEU A 22 -1.69 6.47 -5.21
CA LEU A 22 -1.86 5.50 -4.15
C LEU A 22 -0.99 4.27 -4.42
N LEU A 23 -0.14 3.91 -3.46
CA LEU A 23 0.58 2.66 -3.42
C LEU A 23 0.04 1.80 -2.27
N LEU A 24 -0.51 0.64 -2.60
CA LEU A 24 -0.94 -0.38 -1.64
C LEU A 24 0.15 -1.46 -1.51
N ILE A 25 0.43 -1.90 -0.27
CA ILE A 25 1.40 -2.95 0.01
C ILE A 25 0.85 -3.87 1.10
N TYR A 26 0.81 -5.18 0.86
CA TYR A 26 0.42 -6.16 1.88
C TYR A 26 1.19 -7.48 1.75
N GLY A 27 1.34 -8.19 2.87
CA GLY A 27 1.95 -9.51 2.95
C GLY A 27 0.91 -10.61 2.78
N THR A 28 1.18 -11.65 1.99
CA THR A 28 0.17 -12.69 1.70
C THR A 28 -0.18 -13.58 2.90
N LEU A 29 0.62 -13.55 3.97
CA LEU A 29 0.44 -14.34 5.19
C LEU A 29 0.19 -13.46 6.42
N ASP A 30 -0.16 -12.19 6.24
CA ASP A 30 -0.48 -11.30 7.36
C ASP A 30 -1.72 -11.82 8.11
N ASP A 31 -1.50 -12.29 9.34
CA ASP A 31 -2.50 -12.82 10.25
C ASP A 31 -2.99 -11.77 11.27
N ASN A 32 -2.34 -10.61 11.33
CA ASN A 32 -2.75 -9.48 12.16
C ASN A 32 -3.72 -8.55 11.42
N VAL A 33 -3.37 -8.17 10.19
CA VAL A 33 -4.22 -7.38 9.29
C VAL A 33 -4.44 -8.19 8.02
N HIS A 34 -5.50 -8.99 8.02
CA HIS A 34 -5.74 -9.98 6.97
C HIS A 34 -5.78 -9.32 5.56
N PRO A 35 -5.12 -9.92 4.54
CA PRO A 35 -5.06 -9.39 3.18
C PRO A 35 -6.39 -9.00 2.56
N ASN A 36 -7.47 -9.67 2.97
CA ASN A 36 -8.83 -9.39 2.51
C ASN A 36 -9.23 -7.92 2.68
N ALA A 37 -8.76 -7.23 3.72
CA ALA A 37 -9.04 -5.81 3.91
C ALA A 37 -8.50 -4.96 2.74
N THR A 38 -7.31 -5.28 2.22
CA THR A 38 -6.75 -4.59 1.05
C THR A 38 -7.46 -5.02 -0.24
N ILE A 39 -7.83 -6.30 -0.35
CA ILE A 39 -8.56 -6.82 -1.52
C ILE A 39 -9.93 -6.13 -1.68
N MET A 40 -10.65 -5.90 -0.59
CA MET A 40 -11.91 -5.15 -0.62
C MET A 40 -11.73 -3.71 -1.10
N LEU A 41 -10.68 -3.02 -0.65
CA LEU A 41 -10.37 -1.68 -1.15
C LEU A 41 -9.99 -1.69 -2.64
N ILE A 42 -9.25 -2.71 -3.10
CA ILE A 42 -8.89 -2.86 -4.52
C ILE A 42 -10.16 -3.01 -5.38
N ASP A 43 -11.12 -3.84 -4.95
CA ASP A 43 -12.37 -4.07 -5.68
C ASP A 43 -13.15 -2.76 -5.86
N GLU A 44 -13.33 -1.98 -4.79
CA GLU A 44 -14.00 -0.68 -4.83
C GLU A 44 -13.23 0.37 -5.65
N LEU A 45 -11.90 0.37 -5.59
CA LEU A 45 -11.08 1.25 -6.45
C LEU A 45 -11.28 0.91 -7.93
N ILE A 46 -11.38 -0.37 -8.28
CA ILE A 46 -11.66 -0.83 -9.65
C ILE A 46 -13.07 -0.42 -10.08
N GLU A 47 -14.08 -0.64 -9.23
CA GLU A 47 -15.47 -0.24 -9.50
C GLU A 47 -15.59 1.26 -9.78
N HIS A 48 -14.87 2.09 -9.04
CA HIS A 48 -14.81 3.54 -9.24
C HIS A 48 -13.79 4.01 -10.30
N ASN A 49 -13.18 3.09 -11.05
CA ASN A 49 -12.20 3.38 -12.10
C ASN A 49 -11.05 4.29 -11.62
N LYS A 50 -10.47 3.94 -10.46
CA LYS A 50 -9.37 4.66 -9.83
C LYS A 50 -8.03 3.98 -10.08
N ASP A 51 -7.01 4.77 -10.38
CA ASP A 51 -5.65 4.28 -10.51
C ASP A 51 -5.01 4.04 -9.13
N PHE A 52 -4.35 2.89 -8.99
CA PHE A 52 -3.51 2.56 -7.85
C PHE A 52 -2.35 1.67 -8.28
N ASP A 53 -1.28 1.70 -7.51
CA ASP A 53 -0.14 0.78 -7.63
C ASP A 53 -0.20 -0.24 -6.52
N LEU A 54 0.14 -1.50 -6.82
CA LEU A 54 0.07 -2.59 -5.86
C LEU A 54 1.40 -3.34 -5.76
N LEU A 55 1.84 -3.59 -4.53
CA LEU A 55 2.94 -4.50 -4.23
C LEU A 55 2.46 -5.60 -3.27
N VAL A 56 2.38 -6.82 -3.78
CA VAL A 56 2.08 -8.01 -2.97
C VAL A 56 3.39 -8.65 -2.52
N MET A 57 3.55 -8.86 -1.21
CA MET A 57 4.74 -9.45 -0.60
C MET A 57 4.48 -10.93 -0.26
N PRO A 58 4.95 -11.89 -1.08
CA PRO A 58 4.59 -13.31 -0.89
C PRO A 58 5.27 -13.90 0.35
N ASN A 59 4.56 -14.70 1.14
CA ASN A 59 5.09 -15.35 2.36
C ASN A 59 5.51 -14.38 3.48
N ARG A 60 4.97 -13.15 3.49
CA ARG A 60 5.25 -12.16 4.53
C ARG A 60 4.07 -12.02 5.48
N ASN A 61 4.35 -12.01 6.78
CA ASN A 61 3.44 -11.60 7.85
C ASN A 61 3.60 -10.08 8.10
N HIS A 62 2.87 -9.53 9.08
CA HIS A 62 2.77 -8.09 9.37
C HIS A 62 4.09 -7.28 9.46
N GLY A 63 5.22 -7.91 9.81
CA GLY A 63 6.51 -7.24 10.05
C GLY A 63 7.32 -6.84 8.80
N PHE A 64 6.79 -6.99 7.58
CA PHE A 64 7.57 -6.83 6.34
C PHE A 64 7.97 -5.38 5.99
N ALA A 65 7.34 -4.38 6.63
CA ALA A 65 7.49 -2.98 6.23
C ALA A 65 8.93 -2.44 6.29
N ASN A 66 9.79 -3.04 7.13
CA ASN A 66 11.19 -2.67 7.27
C ASN A 66 12.14 -3.46 6.34
N GLU A 67 11.62 -4.36 5.50
CA GLU A 67 12.46 -5.05 4.51
C GLU A 67 13.07 -4.02 3.53
N PRO A 68 14.38 -4.12 3.19
CA PRO A 68 15.05 -3.20 2.28
C PRO A 68 14.30 -2.94 0.96
N TYR A 69 13.65 -3.97 0.41
CA TYR A 69 12.87 -3.85 -0.82
C TYR A 69 11.63 -2.95 -0.65
N VAL A 70 10.92 -3.09 0.46
CA VAL A 70 9.69 -2.32 0.74
C VAL A 70 10.05 -0.87 1.01
N ILE A 71 11.08 -0.62 1.82
CA ILE A 71 11.62 0.72 2.06
C ILE A 71 11.97 1.40 0.73
N ARG A 72 12.74 0.71 -0.13
CA ARG A 72 13.11 1.22 -1.45
C ARG A 72 11.88 1.55 -2.30
N ARG A 73 10.90 0.64 -2.40
CA ARG A 73 9.69 0.85 -3.20
C ARG A 73 8.86 2.04 -2.71
N THR A 74 8.72 2.18 -1.39
CA THR A 74 8.02 3.32 -0.77
C THR A 74 8.74 4.63 -1.05
N TRP A 75 10.07 4.68 -0.89
CA TRP A 75 10.86 5.87 -1.18
C TRP A 75 10.83 6.23 -2.64
N ASP A 76 10.97 5.24 -3.54
CA ASP A 76 10.87 5.45 -4.97
C ASP A 76 9.53 6.10 -5.35
N TYR A 77 8.43 5.64 -4.75
CA TYR A 77 7.09 6.17 -4.98
C TYR A 77 6.99 7.66 -4.61
N PHE A 78 7.51 8.05 -3.45
CA PHE A 78 7.54 9.46 -3.03
C PHE A 78 8.46 10.31 -3.90
N VAL A 79 9.66 9.83 -4.25
CA VAL A 79 10.55 10.58 -5.13
C VAL A 79 9.90 10.84 -6.49
N MET A 80 9.23 9.84 -7.07
CA MET A 80 8.54 9.98 -8.35
C MET A 80 7.29 10.84 -8.29
N HIS A 81 6.41 10.61 -7.32
CA HIS A 81 5.05 11.17 -7.33
C HIS A 81 4.85 12.37 -6.40
N LEU A 82 5.73 12.56 -5.40
CA LEU A 82 5.70 13.73 -4.51
C LEU A 82 6.79 14.74 -4.88
N GLN A 83 8.02 14.29 -5.17
CA GLN A 83 9.11 15.20 -5.57
C GLN A 83 9.19 15.45 -7.08
N GLY A 84 8.54 14.65 -7.91
CA GLY A 84 8.57 14.79 -9.37
C GLY A 84 9.94 14.47 -9.98
N ARG A 85 10.71 13.56 -9.37
CA ARG A 85 12.08 13.20 -9.79
C ARG A 85 12.16 11.73 -10.21
N THR A 86 13.25 11.37 -10.89
CA THR A 86 13.54 9.97 -11.20
C THR A 86 14.27 9.29 -10.04
N THR A 87 14.10 7.98 -9.93
CA THR A 87 14.77 7.16 -8.92
C THR A 87 15.95 6.40 -9.54
N PRO A 88 16.99 6.07 -8.76
CA PRO A 88 18.03 5.18 -9.25
C PRO A 88 17.45 3.78 -9.51
N ASN A 89 17.84 3.18 -10.64
CA ASN A 89 17.33 1.87 -11.02
C ASN A 89 17.75 0.79 -10.00
N GLN A 90 16.76 0.09 -9.41
CA GLN A 90 16.96 -1.05 -8.52
C GLN A 90 17.99 -0.79 -7.39
N PHE A 91 17.97 0.41 -6.82
CA PHE A 91 18.89 0.79 -5.73
C PHE A 91 18.83 -0.23 -4.59
N ARG A 92 19.96 -0.83 -4.24
CA ARG A 92 20.03 -1.79 -3.14
C ARG A 92 20.30 -1.07 -1.83
N ILE A 93 19.33 -1.12 -0.92
CA ILE A 93 19.54 -0.71 0.47
C ILE A 93 20.27 -1.86 1.17
N ILE A 94 21.42 -1.55 1.78
CA ILE A 94 22.28 -2.50 2.50
C ILE A 94 22.13 -2.18 3.99
N GLN A 95 21.74 -3.17 4.79
CA GLN A 95 21.68 -2.99 6.24
C GLN A 95 23.10 -3.05 6.83
N PRO A 96 23.37 -2.39 7.97
CA PRO A 96 24.65 -2.56 8.65
C PRO A 96 24.90 -4.05 8.96
N GLY A 97 25.91 -4.64 8.33
CA GLY A 97 26.28 -6.05 8.50
C GLY A 97 25.94 -6.97 7.32
N ASP A 98 25.25 -6.48 6.29
CA ASP A 98 25.08 -7.14 4.98
C ASP A 98 26.30 -6.96 4.05
#